data_AF-A0AAD5LWQ7-F1
#
_entry.id   AF-A0AAD5LWQ7-F1
#
_cell.length_a   1.000
_cell.length_b   1.000
_cell.length_c   1.000
_cell.angle_alpha   90.00
_cell.angle_beta   90.00
_cell.angle_gamma   90.00
#
_symmetry.space_group_name_H-M   'P 1'
#
loop_
_entity.id
_entity.type
_entity.pdbx_description
1 polymer ?
#
loop_
_entity_poly.entity_id
_entity_poly.type
_entity_poly.pdbx_seq_one_letter_code
_entity_poly.pdbx_strand_id
1 'polypeptide(L)'
;MEGWNEYSVQEVARHNRATDCWVIIGTGGDKKVLDVTAFLEDHPGGPELLLDLAGQDVQDEFEDIGHSKEAHEMLQDLCIGRLKDDQHAREWSEARKMERLSLLKHQGQLISMHSDRMVVKKRQSSWVGPLMAVAVVVAIVAVIITKPSWADPYASHVTDWIHHRIVRNFHNIQS
;
A
#
# COMPACT_ATOMS: atom_id res chain seq x y z
N MET A 1 40.37 8.64 -4.68
CA MET A 1 39.00 8.08 -4.73
C MET A 1 38.41 8.36 -3.37
N GLU A 2 37.51 9.33 -3.26
CA GLU A 2 36.82 9.60 -2.01
C GLU A 2 35.98 8.36 -1.68
N GLY A 3 36.50 7.57 -0.73
CA GLY A 3 35.82 6.36 -0.27
C GLY A 3 34.59 6.78 0.53
N TRP A 4 33.46 6.14 0.26
CA TRP A 4 32.29 6.27 1.11
C TRP A 4 32.58 5.57 2.44
N ASN A 5 32.07 6.10 3.55
CA ASN A 5 32.13 5.40 4.82
C ASN A 5 31.33 4.09 4.72
N GLU A 6 31.87 3.01 5.25
CA GLU A 6 31.21 1.70 5.31
C GLU A 6 30.86 1.37 6.76
N TYR A 7 29.61 0.96 6.98
CA TYR A 7 29.08 0.66 8.31
C TYR A 7 28.59 -0.78 8.38
N SER A 8 28.75 -1.43 9.54
CA SER A 8 28.20 -2.76 9.79
C SER A 8 26.74 -2.69 10.25
N VAL A 9 25.96 -3.77 10.08
CA VAL A 9 24.58 -3.82 10.61
C VAL A 9 24.56 -3.60 12.13
N GLN A 10 25.53 -4.18 12.84
CA GLN A 10 25.61 -4.06 14.30
C GLN A 10 25.96 -2.65 14.76
N GLU A 11 26.66 -1.89 13.91
CA GLU A 11 26.91 -0.47 14.15
C GLU A 11 25.64 0.33 13.94
N VAL A 12 24.99 0.20 12.78
CA VAL A 12 23.73 0.90 12.49
C VAL A 12 22.65 0.60 13.55
N ALA A 13 22.55 -0.64 14.03
CA ALA A 13 21.61 -1.05 15.07
C ALA A 13 21.77 -0.31 16.42
N ARG A 14 22.91 0.36 16.66
CA ARG A 14 23.14 1.17 17.86
C ARG A 14 22.52 2.57 17.77
N HIS A 15 22.28 3.04 16.56
CA HIS A 15 21.72 4.35 16.24
C HIS A 15 20.19 4.26 16.18
N ASN A 16 19.57 3.99 17.34
CA ASN A 16 18.15 3.66 17.46
C ASN A 16 17.37 4.62 18.39
N ARG A 17 17.78 5.89 18.48
CA ARG A 17 17.20 6.88 19.40
C ARG A 17 16.80 8.15 18.67
N ALA A 18 15.90 8.95 19.24
CA ALA A 18 15.47 10.22 18.63
C ALA A 18 16.59 11.25 18.44
N THR A 19 17.68 11.15 19.20
CA THR A 19 18.86 12.02 19.04
C THR A 19 19.94 11.39 18.17
N ASP A 20 19.73 10.16 17.70
CA ASP A 20 20.72 9.34 17.01
C ASP A 20 20.00 8.20 16.29
N CYS A 21 19.41 8.50 15.13
CA CYS A 21 18.49 7.64 14.41
C CYS A 21 19.00 7.37 13.00
N TRP A 22 19.50 6.16 12.77
CA TRP A 22 19.93 5.73 11.44
C TRP A 22 19.03 4.65 10.90
N VAL A 23 18.98 4.54 9.57
CA VAL A 23 18.25 3.49 8.87
C VAL A 23 19.04 2.99 7.68
N ILE A 24 18.75 1.76 7.26
CA ILE A 24 19.32 1.15 6.07
C ILE A 24 18.24 1.13 5.00
N ILE A 25 18.58 1.60 3.80
CA ILE A 25 17.67 1.57 2.65
C ILE A 25 18.41 1.12 1.39
N GLY A 26 17.70 0.46 0.49
CA GLY A 26 18.22 -0.06 -0.76
C GLY A 26 18.07 -1.57 -0.93
N THR A 27 18.19 -2.02 -2.17
CA THR A 27 18.03 -3.41 -2.58
C THR A 27 19.39 -4.02 -2.97
N GLY A 28 19.54 -5.33 -2.75
CA GLY A 28 20.74 -6.07 -3.16
C GLY A 28 22.02 -5.60 -2.46
N GLY A 29 23.10 -5.45 -3.24
CA GLY A 29 24.44 -5.11 -2.76
C GLY A 29 24.69 -3.61 -2.54
N ASP A 30 23.76 -2.73 -2.91
CA ASP A 30 23.94 -1.28 -2.88
C ASP A 30 23.14 -0.61 -1.73
N LYS A 31 23.09 -1.27 -0.58
CA LYS A 31 22.42 -0.72 0.61
C LYS A 31 23.16 0.51 1.14
N LYS A 32 22.41 1.57 1.38
CA LYS A 32 22.89 2.84 1.92
C LYS A 32 22.51 2.95 3.39
N VAL A 33 23.34 3.66 4.14
CA VAL A 33 23.07 4.03 5.53
C VAL A 33 22.75 5.50 5.56
N LEU A 34 21.59 5.83 6.13
CA LEU A 34 21.07 7.19 6.22
C LEU A 34 21.01 7.61 7.68
N ASP A 35 21.42 8.84 7.94
CA ASP A 35 21.14 9.52 9.20
C ASP A 35 19.86 10.36 9.02
N VAL A 36 18.79 9.94 9.69
CA VAL A 36 17.48 10.60 9.60
C VAL A 36 17.19 11.44 10.85
N THR A 37 18.16 11.58 11.76
CA THR A 37 17.97 12.25 13.06
C THR A 37 17.39 13.65 12.92
N ALA A 38 17.95 14.46 12.01
CA ALA A 38 17.47 15.82 11.77
C ALA A 38 16.14 15.87 10.99
N PHE A 39 15.77 14.79 10.31
CA PHE A 39 14.57 14.70 9.48
C PHE A 39 13.35 14.16 10.25
N LEU A 40 13.54 13.66 11.48
CA LEU A 40 12.46 13.03 12.25
C LEU A 40 11.20 13.90 12.36
N GLU A 41 11.34 15.19 12.69
CA GLU A 41 10.21 16.12 12.85
C GLU A 41 9.61 16.57 11.52
N ASP A 42 10.42 16.55 10.45
CA ASP A 42 10.01 16.95 9.10
C ASP A 42 9.38 15.79 8.31
N HIS A 43 9.42 14.57 8.84
CA HIS A 43 8.84 13.39 8.20
C HIS A 43 7.30 13.50 8.15
N PRO A 44 6.68 13.54 6.95
CA PRO A 44 5.23 13.72 6.83
C PRO A 44 4.38 12.59 7.45
N GLY A 45 4.97 11.40 7.63
CA GLY A 45 4.34 10.26 8.30
C GLY A 45 4.45 10.30 9.83
N GLY A 46 5.11 11.31 10.39
CA GLY A 46 5.38 11.44 11.83
C GLY A 46 6.72 10.81 12.24
N PRO A 47 7.39 11.34 13.29
CA PRO A 47 8.66 10.83 13.79
C PRO A 47 8.55 9.41 14.35
N GLU A 48 7.39 9.03 14.91
CA GLU A 48 7.18 7.72 15.52
C GLU A 48 7.47 6.56 14.57
N LEU A 49 7.10 6.68 13.30
CA LEU A 49 7.32 5.63 12.30
C LEU A 49 8.81 5.41 12.01
N LEU A 50 9.61 6.49 11.99
CA LEU A 50 11.05 6.37 11.81
C LEU A 50 11.73 5.83 13.06
N LEU A 51 11.25 6.19 14.25
CA LEU A 51 11.79 5.71 15.52
C LEU A 51 11.53 4.21 15.74
N ASP A 52 10.35 3.71 15.37
CA ASP A 52 10.04 2.28 15.43
C ASP A 52 10.96 1.44 14.54
N LEU A 53 11.51 2.06 13.49
CA LEU A 53 12.39 1.46 12.51
C LEU A 53 13.86 1.85 12.68
N ALA A 54 14.20 2.59 13.74
CA ALA A 54 15.54 3.09 13.96
C ALA A 54 16.54 1.94 14.17
N GLY A 55 17.69 2.04 13.52
CA GLY A 55 18.73 1.01 13.49
C GLY A 55 18.43 -0.20 12.62
N GLN A 56 17.39 -0.14 11.77
CA GLN A 56 16.92 -1.28 10.98
C GLN A 56 16.97 -1.02 9.47
N ASP A 57 16.77 -2.09 8.70
CA ASP A 57 16.52 -2.05 7.26
C ASP A 57 15.05 -1.74 7.01
N VAL A 58 14.80 -0.66 6.28
CA VAL A 58 13.46 -0.09 6.08
C VAL A 58 13.02 -0.11 4.62
N GLN A 59 13.77 -0.82 3.76
CA GLN A 59 13.51 -0.84 2.33
C GLN A 59 12.09 -1.33 2.01
N ASP A 60 11.63 -2.36 2.72
CA ASP A 60 10.31 -2.94 2.51
C ASP A 60 9.20 -1.95 2.91
N GLU A 61 9.32 -1.34 4.09
CA GLU A 61 8.36 -0.36 4.62
C GLU A 61 8.29 0.89 3.74
N PHE A 62 9.45 1.36 3.27
CA PHE A 62 9.55 2.53 2.40
C PHE A 62 8.85 2.30 1.05
N GLU A 63 9.04 1.13 0.43
CA GLU A 63 8.40 0.76 -0.85
C GLU A 63 6.90 0.48 -0.69
N ASP A 64 6.49 -0.17 0.40
CA ASP A 64 5.10 -0.53 0.65
C ASP A 64 4.19 0.70 0.80
N ILE A 65 4.73 1.79 1.36
CA ILE A 65 4.03 3.07 1.45
C ILE A 65 3.91 3.75 0.08
N GLY A 66 4.89 3.53 -0.81
CA GLY A 66 4.93 4.13 -2.14
C GLY A 66 5.32 5.61 -2.12
N HIS A 67 6.46 5.93 -1.51
CA HIS A 67 7.01 7.29 -1.45
C HIS A 67 7.23 7.92 -2.83
N SER A 68 7.12 9.25 -2.93
CA SER A 68 7.25 9.98 -4.19
C SER A 68 8.69 9.99 -4.74
N LYS A 69 8.88 10.46 -5.96
CA LYS A 69 10.22 10.59 -6.57
C LYS A 69 11.09 11.59 -5.82
N GLU A 70 10.50 12.68 -5.36
CA GLU A 70 11.16 13.72 -4.58
C GLU A 70 11.66 13.14 -3.24
N ALA A 71 10.88 12.27 -2.61
CA ALA A 71 11.32 11.55 -1.40
C ALA A 71 12.53 10.65 -1.66
N HIS A 72 12.60 9.99 -2.82
CA HIS A 72 13.77 9.21 -3.22
C HIS A 72 15.01 10.08 -3.48
N GLU A 73 14.82 11.31 -3.98
CA GLU A 73 15.91 12.25 -4.20
C GLU A 73 16.50 12.74 -2.86
N MET A 74 15.64 13.02 -1.86
CA MET A 74 16.08 13.39 -0.50
C MET A 74 16.93 12.32 0.21
N LEU A 75 16.77 11.04 -0.14
CA LEU A 75 17.62 9.97 0.43
C LEU A 75 19.11 10.18 0.15
N GLN A 76 19.46 10.93 -0.91
CA GLN A 76 20.85 11.23 -1.24
C GLN A 76 21.47 12.21 -0.24
N ASP A 77 20.69 13.19 0.23
CA ASP A 77 21.16 14.21 1.17
C ASP A 77 21.33 13.65 2.59
N LEU A 78 20.55 12.63 2.94
CA LEU A 78 20.61 11.94 4.23
C LEU A 78 21.65 10.80 4.25
N CYS A 79 22.24 10.45 3.11
CA CYS A 79 23.13 9.31 2.98
C CYS A 79 24.52 9.60 3.57
N ILE A 80 24.86 8.91 4.66
CA ILE A 80 26.16 9.05 5.33
C ILE A 80 27.19 8.00 4.89
N GLY A 81 26.74 6.93 4.23
CA GLY A 81 27.63 5.86 3.78
C GLY A 81 26.90 4.66 3.20
N ARG A 82 27.62 3.54 3.11
CA ARG A 82 27.12 2.26 2.60
C ARG A 82 27.16 1.20 3.68
N LEU A 83 26.26 0.24 3.54
CA LEU A 83 26.31 -0.94 4.38
C LEU A 83 27.45 -1.84 3.88
N LYS A 84 28.31 -2.28 4.80
CA LYS A 84 29.36 -3.24 4.52
C LYS A 84 28.74 -4.57 4.10
N ASP A 85 29.33 -5.22 3.10
CA ASP A 85 28.90 -6.57 2.70
C ASP A 85 29.19 -7.56 3.84
N ASP A 86 28.13 -7.92 4.57
CA ASP A 86 28.15 -8.94 5.62
C ASP A 86 27.21 -10.07 5.22
N GLN A 87 27.76 -11.27 5.04
CA GLN A 87 26.97 -12.46 4.71
C GLN A 87 25.94 -12.77 5.80
N HIS A 88 26.25 -12.52 7.09
CA HIS A 88 25.30 -12.72 8.18
C HIS A 88 24.16 -11.71 8.15
N ALA A 89 24.43 -10.47 7.71
CA ALA A 89 23.39 -9.47 7.52
C ALA A 89 22.38 -9.91 6.46
N ARG A 90 22.86 -10.49 5.35
CA ARG A 90 22.02 -11.05 4.29
C ARG A 90 21.15 -12.20 4.79
N GLU A 91 21.73 -13.11 5.57
CA GLU A 91 20.95 -14.20 6.18
C GLU A 91 19.86 -13.68 7.11
N TRP A 92 20.15 -12.67 7.93
CA TRP A 92 19.17 -12.02 8.81
C TRP A 92 18.04 -11.32 8.05
N SER A 93 18.36 -10.58 6.99
CA SER A 93 17.34 -9.92 6.17
C SER A 93 16.44 -10.93 5.45
N GLU A 94 17.02 -12.00 4.92
CA GLU A 94 16.26 -13.06 4.24
C GLU A 94 15.39 -13.85 5.22
N ALA A 95 15.88 -14.15 6.43
CA ALA A 95 15.09 -14.80 7.47
C ALA A 95 13.86 -13.97 7.85
N ARG A 96 14.01 -12.65 8.02
CA ARG A 96 12.91 -11.74 8.35
C ARG A 96 11.89 -11.63 7.21
N LYS A 97 12.38 -11.56 5.97
CA LYS A 97 11.54 -11.61 4.76
C LYS A 97 10.74 -12.92 4.69
N MET A 98 11.35 -14.04 5.03
CA MET A 98 10.69 -15.35 5.08
C MET A 98 9.64 -15.44 6.19
N GLU A 99 9.90 -14.88 7.37
CA GLU A 99 8.92 -14.76 8.46
C GLU A 99 7.71 -13.95 8.00
N ARG A 100 7.94 -12.76 7.41
CA ARG A 100 6.89 -11.91 6.84
C ARG A 100 6.06 -12.66 5.78
N LEU A 101 6.72 -13.37 4.88
CA LEU A 101 6.07 -14.22 3.86
C LEU A 101 5.22 -15.32 4.48
N SER A 102 5.67 -15.92 5.58
CA SER A 102 4.91 -16.94 6.30
C SER A 102 3.61 -16.39 6.87
N LEU A 103 3.65 -15.17 7.45
CA LEU A 103 2.48 -14.49 8.00
C LEU A 103 1.46 -14.17 6.90
N LEU A 104 1.91 -13.60 5.79
CA LEU A 104 1.05 -13.23 4.67
C LEU A 104 0.37 -14.44 4.02
N LYS A 105 1.08 -15.57 3.90
CA LYS A 105 0.50 -16.85 3.44
C LYS A 105 -0.57 -17.34 4.41
N HIS A 106 -0.34 -17.24 5.73
CA HIS A 106 -1.30 -17.66 6.74
C HIS A 106 -2.59 -16.83 6.71
N GLN A 107 -2.49 -15.54 6.35
CA GLN A 107 -3.63 -14.64 6.15
C GLN A 107 -4.41 -14.90 4.84
N GLY A 108 -4.08 -15.96 4.09
CA GLY A 108 -4.79 -16.33 2.87
C GLY A 108 -4.57 -15.38 1.69
N GLN A 109 -3.53 -14.54 1.75
CA GLN A 109 -3.12 -13.70 0.64
C GLN A 109 -2.27 -14.52 -0.34
N LEU A 110 -2.59 -14.41 -1.64
CA LEU A 110 -1.83 -15.07 -2.70
C LEU A 110 -0.62 -14.19 -3.04
N ILE A 111 0.57 -14.69 -2.69
CA ILE A 111 1.84 -14.01 -2.96
C ILE A 111 2.49 -14.69 -4.16
N SER A 112 2.71 -13.94 -5.24
CA SER A 112 3.55 -14.39 -6.35
C SER A 112 4.94 -13.77 -6.18
N MET A 113 5.95 -14.63 -6.07
CA MET A 113 7.36 -14.22 -6.02
C MET A 113 7.87 -14.13 -7.45
N HIS A 114 8.18 -12.92 -7.92
CA HIS A 114 9.02 -12.70 -9.11
C HIS A 114 10.36 -12.13 -8.62
N SER A 115 11.46 -12.55 -9.24
CA SER A 115 12.88 -12.31 -8.89
C SER A 115 13.17 -11.21 -7.85
N ASP A 116 12.67 -9.99 -8.08
CA ASP A 116 13.05 -8.82 -7.27
C ASP A 116 11.85 -8.09 -6.62
N ARG A 117 10.63 -8.65 -6.68
CA ARG A 117 9.42 -7.99 -6.17
C ARG A 117 8.38 -8.96 -5.61
N MET A 118 7.86 -8.63 -4.43
CA MET A 118 6.66 -9.25 -3.88
C MET A 118 5.41 -8.55 -4.40
N VAL A 119 4.47 -9.31 -4.98
CA VAL A 119 3.14 -8.79 -5.36
C VAL A 119 2.10 -9.52 -4.53
N VAL A 120 1.43 -8.78 -3.64
CA VAL A 120 0.29 -9.26 -2.84
C VAL A 120 -0.99 -9.14 -3.67
N LYS A 121 -1.58 -10.27 -4.08
CA LYS A 121 -2.90 -10.27 -4.71
C LYS A 121 -3.97 -10.52 -3.65
N LYS A 122 -4.80 -9.51 -3.39
CA LYS A 122 -6.00 -9.66 -2.56
C LYS A 122 -6.94 -10.63 -3.25
N ARG A 123 -7.26 -11.76 -2.60
CA ARG A 123 -8.24 -12.72 -3.11
C ARG A 123 -9.62 -12.07 -3.04
N GLN A 124 -10.05 -11.47 -4.15
CA GLN A 124 -11.45 -11.06 -4.32
C GLN A 124 -12.29 -12.34 -4.30
N SER A 125 -13.11 -12.54 -3.28
CA SER A 125 -13.98 -13.72 -3.20
C SER A 125 -14.96 -13.68 -4.38
N SER A 126 -14.99 -14.75 -5.18
CA SER A 126 -15.83 -14.86 -6.38
C SER A 126 -17.33 -14.82 -6.07
N TRP A 127 -17.71 -15.01 -4.79
CA TRP A 127 -19.09 -15.03 -4.32
C TRP A 127 -19.63 -13.68 -3.84
N VAL A 128 -18.75 -12.71 -3.54
CA VAL A 128 -19.19 -11.40 -3.05
C VAL A 128 -20.00 -10.65 -4.11
N GLY A 129 -19.65 -10.79 -5.39
CA GLY A 129 -20.43 -10.24 -6.52
C GLY A 129 -21.85 -10.82 -6.60
N PRO A 130 -22.01 -12.15 -6.74
CA PRO A 130 -23.33 -12.79 -6.79
C PRO A 130 -24.22 -12.49 -5.57
N LEU A 131 -23.66 -12.50 -4.35
CA LEU A 131 -24.42 -12.19 -3.14
C LEU A 131 -24.94 -10.74 -3.11
N MET A 132 -24.09 -9.79 -3.51
CA MET A 132 -24.50 -8.39 -3.59
C MET A 132 -25.58 -8.16 -4.66
N ALA A 133 -25.52 -8.87 -5.79
CA ALA A 133 -26.56 -8.82 -6.81
C ALA A 133 -27.91 -9.35 -6.29
N VAL A 134 -27.91 -10.47 -5.56
CA VAL A 134 -29.13 -11.02 -4.94
C VAL A 134 -29.69 -10.06 -3.89
N ALA A 135 -28.86 -9.46 -3.03
CA ALA A 135 -29.29 -8.49 -2.03
C ALA A 135 -29.94 -7.24 -2.65
N VAL A 136 -29.39 -6.74 -3.77
CA VAL A 136 -29.97 -5.61 -4.52
C VAL A 136 -31.33 -5.98 -5.11
N VAL A 137 -31.48 -7.17 -5.69
CA VAL A 137 -32.77 -7.65 -6.22
C VAL A 137 -33.81 -7.78 -5.10
N VAL A 138 -33.44 -8.36 -3.96
CA VAL A 138 -34.33 -8.49 -2.79
C VAL A 138 -34.76 -7.12 -2.28
N ALA A 139 -33.85 -6.14 -2.22
CA ALA A 139 -34.18 -4.78 -1.82
C ALA A 139 -35.15 -4.09 -2.80
N ILE A 140 -34.94 -4.24 -4.12
CA ILE A 140 -35.84 -3.70 -5.14
C ILE A 140 -37.24 -4.33 -5.04
N VAL A 141 -37.30 -5.65 -4.91
CA VAL A 141 -38.58 -6.38 -4.74
C VAL A 141 -39.27 -5.96 -3.45
N ALA A 142 -38.53 -5.79 -2.35
CA ALA A 142 -39.09 -5.27 -1.10
C ALA A 142 -39.63 -3.84 -1.26
N VAL A 143 -38.95 -2.95 -1.99
CA VAL A 143 -39.45 -1.60 -2.29
C VAL A 143 -40.74 -1.64 -3.13
N ILE A 144 -40.84 -2.57 -4.09
CA ILE A 144 -42.04 -2.77 -4.92
C ILE A 144 -43.21 -3.30 -4.08
N ILE A 145 -42.97 -4.26 -3.19
CA ILE A 145 -44.01 -4.86 -2.33
C ILE A 145 -44.47 -3.88 -1.25
N THR A 146 -43.55 -3.12 -0.65
CA THR A 146 -43.83 -2.22 0.47
C THR A 146 -44.39 -0.86 0.06
N LYS A 147 -44.31 -0.49 -1.23
CA LYS A 147 -44.98 0.69 -1.77
C LYS A 147 -46.16 0.30 -2.66
N PRO A 148 -47.36 0.12 -2.09
CA PRO A 148 -48.53 -0.16 -2.89
C PRO A 148 -48.84 1.03 -3.82
N SER A 149 -48.98 0.76 -5.11
CA SER A 149 -49.16 1.71 -6.22
C SER A 149 -50.49 2.48 -6.23
N TRP A 150 -51.18 2.58 -5.10
CA TRP A 150 -52.41 3.38 -4.95
C TRP A 150 -52.28 4.58 -4.01
N ALA A 151 -51.09 4.81 -3.42
CA ALA A 151 -50.91 5.82 -2.37
C ALA A 151 -50.13 7.10 -2.78
N ASP A 152 -49.89 7.37 -4.07
CA ASP A 152 -49.23 8.62 -4.47
C ASP A 152 -49.90 9.31 -5.67
N PRO A 153 -50.56 10.47 -5.49
CA PRO A 153 -51.15 11.26 -6.58
C PRO A 153 -50.12 11.87 -7.54
N TYR A 154 -48.82 11.82 -7.24
CA TYR A 154 -47.75 12.44 -8.06
C TYR A 154 -46.96 11.44 -8.93
N ALA A 155 -47.32 10.16 -8.94
CA ALA A 155 -46.60 9.12 -9.68
C ALA A 155 -46.68 9.23 -11.22
N SER A 156 -47.58 10.05 -11.76
CA SER A 156 -47.78 10.24 -13.20
C SER A 156 -46.67 11.04 -13.91
N HIS A 157 -45.87 11.84 -13.19
CA HIS A 157 -44.87 12.70 -13.81
C HIS A 157 -43.47 12.08 -13.95
N VAL A 158 -43.16 11.05 -13.14
CA VAL A 158 -41.84 10.40 -13.17
C VAL A 158 -41.76 9.34 -14.27
N THR A 159 -42.84 8.59 -14.47
CA THR A 159 -42.95 7.62 -15.58
C THR A 159 -42.86 8.33 -16.94
N ASP A 160 -43.44 9.53 -17.05
CA ASP A 160 -43.41 10.35 -18.26
C ASP A 160 -42.00 10.86 -18.59
N TRP A 161 -41.22 11.28 -17.57
CA TRP A 161 -39.81 11.67 -17.74
C TRP A 161 -38.92 10.51 -18.19
N ILE A 162 -39.08 9.32 -17.60
CA ILE A 162 -38.30 8.12 -17.96
C ILE A 162 -38.62 7.67 -19.39
N HIS A 163 -39.91 7.64 -19.74
CA HIS A 163 -40.37 7.27 -21.09
C HIS A 163 -39.83 8.25 -22.14
N HIS A 164 -39.85 9.55 -21.87
CA HIS A 164 -39.30 10.58 -22.76
C HIS A 164 -37.77 10.57 -22.90
N ARG A 165 -37.03 10.01 -21.94
CA ARG A 165 -35.56 9.93 -21.97
C ARG A 165 -35.08 8.69 -22.73
N ILE A 166 -35.75 7.55 -22.56
CA ILE A 166 -35.41 6.29 -23.25
C ILE A 166 -35.71 6.39 -24.75
N VAL A 167 -36.88 6.94 -25.14
CA VAL A 167 -37.28 7.10 -26.55
C VAL A 167 -36.38 8.10 -27.31
N ARG A 168 -35.85 9.13 -26.62
CA ARG A 168 -34.90 10.09 -27.22
C ARG A 168 -33.50 9.51 -27.42
N ASN A 169 -33.02 8.70 -26.49
CA ASN A 169 -31.72 8.03 -26.66
C ASN A 169 -31.74 7.03 -27.83
N PHE A 170 -32.88 6.39 -28.10
CA PHE A 170 -33.02 5.45 -29.22
C PHE A 170 -32.94 6.12 -30.61
N HIS A 171 -33.38 7.38 -30.74
CA HIS A 171 -33.28 8.12 -32.02
C HIS A 171 -31.87 8.66 -32.30
N ASN A 172 -31.01 8.77 -31.28
CA ASN A 172 -29.64 9.28 -31.43
C ASN A 172 -28.61 8.17 -31.74
N ILE A 173 -29.04 6.91 -31.86
CA ILE A 173 -28.20 5.74 -32.13
C ILE A 173 -28.37 5.24 -33.57
N GLN A 174 -29.30 5.81 -34.36
CA GLN A 174 -29.53 5.47 -35.77
C GLN A 174 -29.27 6.63 -36.75
N SER A 175 -28.54 7.67 -36.33
CA SER A 175 -28.03 8.75 -37.20
C SER A 175 -26.51 8.72 -37.27
#